data_AF-A0A383VAB5-F1
#
_entry.id   AF-A0A383VAB5-F1
#
_cell.length_a   1.000
_cell.length_b   1.000
_cell.length_c   1.000
_cell.angle_alpha   90.00
_cell.angle_beta   90.00
_cell.angle_gamma   90.00
#
_symmetry.space_group_name_H-M   'P 1'
#
loop_
_entity.id
_entity.type
_entity.pdbx_description
1 polymer ?
#
loop_
_entity_poly.entity_id
_entity_poly.type
_entity_poly.pdbx_seq_one_letter_code
_entity_poly.pdbx_strand_id
1 'polypeptide(L)'
;MALHTTRALQPSAQLFCSAGAAVVVSARRIRTAAPCVRDQAQSRSALTRQSLPSLAACPSTTSIRAARMSVMAAAAAGSKGRALLSVSDKSGLEELAKGLAAAGYELVSTGGSAKAIEAAGVPVRKVEDLTGFPEMLDGRVKTLHPGVHGGILAIRSNPEHMAAIKQHDISTIDVVVVNLYPFRATVTKSPPPPFADGVENIDIGGPAMIRAAAKNHGDVTVVVDPADYAELLTQLTAGEVSEDFRKRMAWKAYQHTASYDSQVAEWLWGQVGGGEPAPEMSVPMKLAQGLRYGENPHQAAAFYTDGSLAEAGKGGIATAVQHHGKEMSYNNYLDADAAYSCCCDFKEPTCVIVKHTNPCGVATRDDLLEAYRLAVIADPVSAFGGIVAFNRPVDEKLARELREYRSPTDGETRMFYEIVVAPGYTPEGLEVLKGKSKAHTPALLVPQVPH
;
A
#
# COMPACT_ATOMS: atom_id res chain seq x y z
N MET A 1 -59.32 14.24 -16.94
CA MET A 1 -59.08 15.25 -15.89
C MET A 1 -58.53 14.50 -14.67
N ALA A 2 -57.47 15.02 -14.04
CA ALA A 2 -56.57 14.38 -13.03
C ALA A 2 -55.61 13.34 -13.65
N LEU A 3 -54.31 13.57 -13.94
CA LEU A 3 -53.18 14.22 -13.23
C LEU A 3 -52.88 13.60 -11.85
N HIS A 4 -51.91 12.67 -11.83
CA HIS A 4 -51.04 12.46 -10.66
C HIS A 4 -49.58 12.16 -11.09
N THR A 5 -48.82 13.26 -11.13
CA THR A 5 -47.44 13.44 -10.64
C THR A 5 -46.63 12.19 -10.26
N THR A 6 -45.65 11.87 -11.11
CA THR A 6 -44.44 11.11 -10.79
C THR A 6 -43.52 11.94 -9.89
N ARG A 7 -43.25 11.43 -8.68
CA ARG A 7 -42.27 11.99 -7.76
C ARG A 7 -40.95 11.24 -7.95
N ALA A 8 -39.94 11.95 -8.44
CA ALA A 8 -38.57 11.45 -8.55
C ALA A 8 -38.04 11.07 -7.16
N LEU A 9 -37.68 9.80 -6.98
CA LEU A 9 -36.91 9.32 -5.85
C LEU A 9 -35.43 9.61 -6.13
N GLN A 10 -34.79 10.34 -5.23
CA GLN A 10 -33.34 10.52 -5.18
C GLN A 10 -32.66 9.14 -5.03
N PRO A 11 -31.47 8.92 -5.62
CA PRO A 11 -30.74 7.68 -5.41
C PRO A 11 -30.16 7.69 -3.99
N SER A 12 -30.70 6.82 -3.14
CA SER A 12 -30.02 6.34 -1.93
C SER A 12 -28.69 5.70 -2.32
N ALA A 13 -27.61 6.05 -1.62
CA ALA A 13 -26.26 5.51 -1.83
C ALA A 13 -26.28 3.98 -1.93
N GLN A 14 -26.09 3.47 -3.16
CA GLN A 14 -25.92 2.05 -3.44
C GLN A 14 -24.46 1.70 -3.23
N LEU A 15 -24.14 0.90 -2.20
CA LEU A 15 -22.89 0.15 -2.18
C LEU A 15 -23.00 -0.93 -3.27
N PHE A 16 -22.37 -0.69 -4.42
CA PHE A 16 -22.09 -1.77 -5.36
C PHE A 16 -21.00 -2.64 -4.73
N CYS A 17 -21.39 -3.82 -4.26
CA CYS A 17 -20.45 -4.84 -3.82
C CYS A 17 -20.03 -5.63 -5.06
N SER A 18 -18.81 -5.39 -5.53
CA SER A 18 -18.18 -6.18 -6.60
C SER A 18 -17.02 -6.94 -5.99
N ALA A 19 -16.99 -8.26 -6.16
CA ALA A 19 -15.94 -9.14 -5.64
C ALA A 19 -14.55 -8.59 -5.97
N GLY A 20 -13.82 -8.16 -4.94
CA GLY A 20 -12.47 -7.66 -5.11
C GLY A 20 -11.50 -8.82 -5.39
N ALA A 21 -10.72 -8.74 -6.47
CA ALA A 21 -9.86 -9.85 -6.89
C ALA A 21 -8.68 -10.06 -5.91
N ALA A 22 -8.66 -11.22 -5.26
CA ALA A 22 -7.51 -11.73 -4.51
C ALA A 22 -6.78 -12.80 -5.34
N VAL A 23 -5.49 -12.59 -5.64
CA VAL A 23 -4.68 -13.64 -6.27
C VAL A 23 -3.81 -14.30 -5.21
N VAL A 24 -4.04 -15.59 -4.98
CA VAL A 24 -3.21 -16.40 -4.10
C VAL A 24 -2.23 -17.22 -4.94
N VAL A 25 -0.94 -16.95 -4.78
CA VAL A 25 0.10 -17.56 -5.63
C VAL A 25 0.80 -18.69 -4.88
N SER A 26 0.84 -19.89 -5.48
CA SER A 26 1.67 -21.02 -5.04
C SER A 26 3.03 -20.96 -5.74
N ALA A 27 4.10 -20.71 -4.99
CA ALA A 27 5.47 -20.67 -5.54
C ALA A 27 6.23 -21.98 -5.26
N ARG A 28 6.84 -22.58 -6.30
CA ARG A 28 7.86 -23.63 -6.14
C ARG A 28 9.23 -22.96 -5.90
N ARG A 29 9.84 -23.16 -4.73
CA ARG A 29 11.23 -22.74 -4.49
C ARG A 29 12.23 -23.83 -4.90
N ILE A 30 13.19 -23.45 -5.74
CA ILE A 30 14.47 -24.14 -5.89
C ILE A 30 15.29 -23.81 -4.64
N ARG A 31 15.71 -24.84 -3.88
CA ARG A 31 16.51 -24.68 -2.66
C ARG A 31 18.00 -24.61 -3.02
N THR A 32 18.67 -23.54 -2.62
CA THR A 32 20.13 -23.54 -2.37
C THR A 32 20.36 -23.30 -0.88
N ALA A 33 21.20 -24.13 -0.28
CA ALA A 33 21.43 -24.21 1.16
C ALA A 33 22.68 -23.42 1.56
N ALA A 34 22.63 -22.71 2.69
CA ALA A 34 23.79 -22.36 3.50
C ALA A 34 23.38 -22.17 4.97
N PRO A 35 24.26 -22.44 5.95
CA PRO A 35 23.87 -22.72 7.34
C PRO A 35 23.97 -21.54 8.30
N CYS A 36 23.20 -21.69 9.37
CA CYS A 36 23.02 -20.82 10.54
C CYS A 36 24.16 -20.98 11.56
N VAL A 37 24.60 -19.88 12.17
CA VAL A 37 25.33 -19.89 13.45
C VAL A 37 24.63 -18.89 14.39
N ARG A 38 24.21 -19.39 15.55
CA ARG A 38 23.76 -18.65 16.74
C ARG A 38 24.94 -18.53 17.69
N ASP A 39 25.08 -17.42 18.40
CA ASP A 39 25.60 -17.49 19.78
C ASP A 39 25.03 -16.42 20.72
N GLN A 40 25.13 -16.73 22.01
CA GLN A 40 24.28 -16.32 23.13
C GLN A 40 24.67 -15.04 23.88
N ALA A 41 23.64 -14.54 24.57
CA ALA A 41 23.54 -13.67 25.75
C ALA A 41 24.77 -13.46 26.66
N GLN A 42 24.82 -12.28 27.30
CA GLN A 42 25.08 -12.19 28.75
C GLN A 42 24.54 -10.89 29.37
N SER A 43 24.11 -11.04 30.63
CA SER A 43 23.44 -10.08 31.51
C SER A 43 24.41 -9.24 32.35
N ARG A 44 23.93 -8.11 32.91
CA ARG A 44 24.19 -7.70 34.30
C ARG A 44 23.30 -6.52 34.74
N SER A 45 22.82 -6.65 35.97
CA SER A 45 21.98 -5.75 36.76
C SER A 45 22.76 -4.59 37.41
N ALA A 46 22.10 -3.46 37.65
CA ALA A 46 22.07 -2.78 38.97
C ALA A 46 21.06 -1.61 38.99
N LEU A 47 20.27 -1.56 40.07
CA LEU A 47 19.46 -0.43 40.55
C LEU A 47 20.39 0.79 40.86
N THR A 48 20.00 2.06 40.95
CA THR A 48 18.87 2.65 41.70
C THR A 48 18.82 4.18 41.48
N ARG A 49 17.65 4.76 41.81
CA ARG A 49 17.32 6.14 42.23
C ARG A 49 16.78 7.13 41.18
N GLN A 50 15.48 7.39 41.37
CA GLN A 50 14.69 8.51 40.88
C GLN A 50 15.08 9.83 41.55
N SER A 51 15.02 10.92 40.78
CA SER A 51 14.56 12.24 41.22
C SER A 51 13.94 12.99 40.03
N LEU A 52 12.82 13.67 40.27
CA LEU A 52 12.08 14.59 39.38
C LEU A 52 11.97 15.95 40.11
N PRO A 53 11.50 17.04 39.47
CA PRO A 53 12.19 17.85 38.48
C PRO A 53 12.31 19.33 38.94
N SER A 54 13.07 20.16 38.22
CA SER A 54 13.09 21.62 38.45
C SER A 54 13.09 22.40 37.13
N LEU A 55 11.93 23.03 36.87
CA LEU A 55 11.65 24.33 36.24
C LEU A 55 12.56 24.88 35.11
N ALA A 56 11.92 24.92 33.92
CA ALA A 56 11.94 25.92 32.85
C ALA A 56 13.03 27.01 32.79
N ALA A 57 13.67 27.12 31.62
CA ALA A 57 14.21 28.37 31.09
C ALA A 57 13.88 28.49 29.59
N CYS A 58 13.37 29.65 29.19
CA CYS A 58 13.03 30.02 27.81
C CYS A 58 14.31 30.13 26.95
N PRO A 59 14.27 29.79 25.65
CA PRO A 59 15.43 30.00 24.77
C PRO A 59 15.51 31.48 24.37
N SER A 60 16.66 32.09 24.67
CA SER A 60 17.01 33.43 24.20
C SER A 60 17.43 33.41 22.73
N THR A 61 17.29 34.58 22.10
CA THR A 61 17.54 34.97 20.71
C THR A 61 18.92 34.60 20.13
N THR A 62 19.81 34.01 20.93
CA THR A 62 21.15 33.53 20.53
C THR A 62 21.10 32.19 19.78
N SER A 63 20.08 31.35 20.02
CA SER A 63 19.94 30.01 19.42
C SER A 63 19.71 30.02 17.90
N ILE A 64 18.98 31.02 17.39
CA ILE A 64 18.64 31.13 15.95
C ILE A 64 19.87 31.54 15.12
N ARG A 65 20.77 32.35 15.70
CA ARG A 65 21.98 32.82 15.00
C ARG A 65 23.05 31.74 14.92
N ALA A 66 23.18 30.90 15.96
CA ALA A 66 24.07 29.73 15.96
C ALA A 66 23.59 28.63 14.98
N ALA A 67 22.28 28.38 14.90
CA ALA A 67 21.71 27.46 13.91
C ALA A 67 21.94 27.96 12.47
N ARG A 68 21.75 29.27 12.21
CA ARG A 68 22.05 29.87 10.89
C ARG A 68 23.53 29.84 10.53
N MET A 69 24.44 30.07 11.49
CA MET A 69 25.88 29.99 11.23
C MET A 69 26.36 28.55 11.00
N SER A 70 25.76 27.56 11.66
CA SER A 70 26.06 26.13 11.43
C SER A 70 25.64 25.66 10.03
N VAL A 71 24.50 26.16 9.51
CA VAL A 71 24.03 25.83 8.15
C VAL A 71 24.89 26.53 7.09
N MET A 72 25.35 27.77 7.33
CA MET A 72 26.26 28.44 6.39
C MET A 72 27.70 27.92 6.43
N ALA A 73 28.17 27.40 7.58
CA ALA A 73 29.48 26.75 7.68
C ALA A 73 29.53 25.40 6.94
N ALA A 74 28.41 24.68 6.87
CA ALA A 74 28.30 23.45 6.07
C ALA A 74 28.43 23.72 4.55
N ALA A 75 28.07 24.91 4.08
CA ALA A 75 28.26 25.31 2.67
C ALA A 75 29.72 25.60 2.29
N ALA A 76 30.63 25.76 3.27
CA ALA A 76 32.06 26.01 3.05
C ALA A 76 32.91 24.72 3.07
N ALA A 77 32.36 23.61 3.56
CA ALA A 77 32.92 22.28 3.37
C ALA A 77 32.38 21.73 2.04
N GLY A 78 33.25 21.29 1.13
CA GLY A 78 32.83 20.77 -0.18
C GLY A 78 31.71 19.72 -0.03
N SER A 79 30.68 19.82 -0.88
CA SER A 79 29.51 18.93 -0.81
C SER A 79 29.94 17.47 -0.92
N LYS A 80 29.41 16.59 -0.07
CA LYS A 80 29.65 15.14 -0.16
C LYS A 80 29.02 14.50 -1.40
N GLY A 81 28.05 15.19 -2.01
CA GLY A 81 27.32 14.76 -3.18
C GLY A 81 26.09 15.63 -3.43
N ARG A 82 25.26 15.25 -4.40
CA ARG A 82 23.99 15.91 -4.72
C ARG A 82 22.80 14.98 -4.53
N ALA A 83 21.73 15.54 -3.98
CA ALA A 83 20.44 14.89 -3.89
C ALA A 83 19.44 15.61 -4.80
N LEU A 84 18.86 14.91 -5.78
CA LEU A 84 17.78 15.40 -6.62
C LEU A 84 16.44 14.99 -6.03
N LEU A 85 15.60 15.96 -5.66
CA LEU A 85 14.28 15.74 -5.07
C LEU A 85 13.19 16.26 -6.01
N SER A 86 12.28 15.39 -6.43
CA SER A 86 11.10 15.76 -7.23
C SER A 86 9.91 14.91 -6.81
N VAL A 87 9.13 15.40 -5.85
CA VAL A 87 8.06 14.65 -5.20
C VAL A 87 6.71 15.35 -5.32
N SER A 88 5.70 14.57 -5.70
CA SER A 88 4.29 14.96 -5.67
C SER A 88 3.75 14.93 -4.23
N ASP A 89 3.86 13.77 -3.58
CA ASP A 89 3.58 13.59 -2.15
C ASP A 89 4.73 14.16 -1.32
N LYS A 90 4.43 15.15 -0.48
CA LYS A 90 5.40 15.89 0.33
C LYS A 90 5.50 15.35 1.76
N SER A 91 4.85 14.23 2.06
CA SER A 91 4.95 13.57 3.36
C SER A 91 6.42 13.30 3.71
N GLY A 92 6.88 13.81 4.85
CA GLY A 92 8.27 13.67 5.31
C GLY A 92 9.33 14.46 4.53
N LEU A 93 8.97 15.28 3.54
CA LEU A 93 9.93 16.01 2.69
C LEU A 93 10.80 16.98 3.50
N GLU A 94 10.21 17.67 4.48
CA GLU A 94 10.94 18.62 5.34
C GLU A 94 12.05 17.93 6.15
N GLU A 95 11.71 16.81 6.80
CA GLU A 95 12.65 16.02 7.60
C GLU A 95 13.76 15.44 6.72
N LEU A 96 13.38 14.91 5.54
CA LEU A 96 14.31 14.42 4.54
C LEU A 96 15.29 15.51 4.07
N ALA A 97 14.79 16.69 3.69
CA ALA A 97 15.62 17.78 3.20
C ALA A 97 16.61 18.27 4.27
N LYS A 98 16.14 18.45 5.51
CA LYS A 98 17.00 18.82 6.64
C LYS A 98 18.07 17.75 6.91
N GLY A 99 17.70 16.48 6.89
CA GLY A 99 18.62 15.36 7.08
C GLY A 99 19.70 15.27 6.00
N LEU A 100 19.32 15.40 4.73
CA LEU A 100 20.25 15.39 3.59
C LEU A 100 21.22 16.58 3.65
N ALA A 101 20.73 17.78 3.95
CA ALA A 101 21.57 18.96 4.12
C ALA A 101 22.53 18.82 5.30
N ALA A 102 22.06 18.28 6.44
CA ALA A 102 22.91 17.98 7.60
C ALA A 102 23.98 16.92 7.29
N ALA A 103 23.68 15.97 6.41
CA ALA A 103 24.64 14.99 5.91
C ALA A 103 25.65 15.56 4.89
N GLY A 104 25.50 16.82 4.46
CA GLY A 104 26.42 17.53 3.56
C GLY A 104 26.11 17.38 2.08
N TYR A 105 24.86 17.02 1.72
CA TYR A 105 24.42 16.96 0.33
C TYR A 105 23.90 18.32 -0.15
N GLU A 106 24.31 18.72 -1.35
CA GLU A 106 23.66 19.83 -2.07
C GLU A 106 22.29 19.33 -2.58
N LEU A 107 21.21 20.04 -2.21
CA LEU A 107 19.87 19.70 -2.67
C LEU A 107 19.59 20.36 -4.02
N VAL A 108 19.10 19.57 -4.96
CA VAL A 108 18.61 20.00 -6.27
C VAL A 108 17.13 19.64 -6.35
N SER A 109 16.26 20.55 -6.78
CA SER A 109 14.82 20.27 -6.87
C SER A 109 14.13 21.08 -7.97
N THR A 110 12.86 20.75 -8.25
CA THR A 110 12.03 21.42 -9.26
C THR A 110 10.74 21.97 -8.66
N GLY A 111 10.21 23.04 -9.27
CA GLY A 111 8.84 23.52 -9.09
C GLY A 111 8.36 23.56 -7.64
N GLY A 112 7.29 22.80 -7.35
CA GLY A 112 6.64 22.78 -6.04
C GLY A 112 7.45 22.10 -4.92
N SER A 113 8.36 21.18 -5.26
CA SER A 113 9.23 20.53 -4.26
C SER A 113 10.30 21.52 -3.78
N ALA A 114 10.90 22.29 -4.69
CA ALA A 114 11.87 23.33 -4.33
C ALA A 114 11.26 24.36 -3.37
N LYS A 115 10.06 24.86 -3.67
CA LYS A 115 9.33 25.81 -2.79
C LYS A 115 9.08 25.25 -1.39
N ALA A 116 8.74 23.97 -1.28
CA ALA A 116 8.51 23.32 0.02
C ALA A 116 9.81 23.19 0.82
N ILE A 117 10.93 22.88 0.16
CA ILE A 117 12.26 22.79 0.79
C ILE A 117 12.74 24.18 1.24
N GLU A 118 12.56 25.22 0.41
CA GLU A 118 12.87 26.61 0.75
C GLU A 118 12.06 27.08 1.97
N ALA A 119 10.76 26.75 2.02
CA ALA A 119 9.89 27.07 3.16
C ALA A 119 10.33 26.40 4.46
N ALA A 120 10.98 25.24 4.38
CA ALA A 120 11.61 24.56 5.52
C ALA A 120 12.95 25.19 5.96
N GLY A 121 13.41 26.25 5.28
CA GLY A 121 14.64 26.97 5.58
C GLY A 121 15.91 26.26 5.11
N VAL A 122 15.80 25.29 4.21
CA VAL A 122 16.94 24.52 3.68
C VAL A 122 17.35 25.09 2.30
N PRO A 123 18.64 25.41 2.08
CA PRO A 123 19.12 25.82 0.76
C PRO A 123 18.86 24.73 -0.28
N VAL A 124 18.32 25.13 -1.44
CA VAL A 124 18.07 24.23 -2.56
C VAL A 124 18.40 24.96 -3.85
N ARG A 125 19.13 24.26 -4.73
CA ARG A 125 19.40 24.71 -6.10
C ARG A 125 18.27 24.23 -7.00
N LYS A 126 17.84 25.07 -7.94
CA LYS A 126 16.80 24.64 -8.88
C LYS A 126 17.41 23.87 -10.05
N VAL A 127 16.65 22.96 -10.65
CA VAL A 127 17.15 22.18 -11.80
C VAL A 127 17.43 23.09 -13.00
N GLU A 128 16.68 24.17 -13.19
CA GLU A 128 16.92 25.15 -14.26
C GLU A 128 18.31 25.79 -14.12
N ASP A 129 18.76 26.03 -12.88
CA ASP A 129 20.10 26.54 -12.59
C ASP A 129 21.18 25.48 -12.82
N LEU A 130 20.82 24.19 -12.76
CA LEU A 130 21.71 23.06 -13.04
C LEU A 130 21.85 22.81 -14.54
N THR A 131 20.76 22.93 -15.30
CA THR A 131 20.73 22.62 -16.73
C THR A 131 21.02 23.82 -17.61
N GLY A 132 20.78 25.04 -17.13
CA GLY A 132 20.78 26.26 -17.93
C GLY A 132 19.57 26.36 -18.88
N PHE A 133 18.59 25.46 -18.76
CA PHE A 133 17.38 25.43 -19.58
C PHE A 133 16.14 25.74 -18.75
N PRO A 134 15.27 26.66 -19.21
CA PRO A 134 14.04 26.99 -18.50
C PRO A 134 13.02 25.85 -18.60
N GLU A 135 12.04 25.86 -17.70
CA GLU A 135 10.85 25.00 -17.82
C GLU A 135 10.06 25.35 -19.10
N MET A 136 9.66 24.32 -19.86
CA MET A 136 8.96 24.46 -21.14
C MET A 136 7.77 23.51 -21.24
N LEU A 137 6.81 23.84 -22.13
CA LEU A 137 5.63 23.02 -22.45
C LEU A 137 4.82 22.68 -21.18
N ASP A 138 4.50 23.71 -20.39
CA ASP A 138 3.72 23.61 -19.16
C ASP A 138 4.27 22.59 -18.15
N GLY A 139 5.60 22.46 -18.09
CA GLY A 139 6.31 21.59 -17.15
C GLY A 139 6.51 20.14 -17.62
N ARG A 140 6.09 19.81 -18.85
CA ARG A 140 6.29 18.48 -19.46
C ARG A 140 7.77 18.15 -19.67
N VAL A 141 8.62 19.16 -19.89
CA VAL A 141 10.05 18.98 -20.19
C VAL A 141 10.90 19.79 -19.22
N LYS A 142 10.90 19.38 -17.95
CA LYS A 142 11.70 20.00 -16.87
C LYS A 142 13.01 19.27 -16.56
N THR A 143 12.97 17.94 -16.49
CA THR A 143 14.10 17.10 -16.04
C THR A 143 14.68 16.20 -17.13
N LEU A 144 14.06 16.17 -18.32
CA LEU A 144 14.50 15.41 -19.49
C LEU A 144 15.69 16.09 -20.19
N HIS A 145 16.79 16.26 -19.46
CA HIS A 145 17.98 16.97 -19.91
C HIS A 145 19.24 16.13 -19.67
N PRO A 146 20.24 16.14 -20.59
CA PRO A 146 21.51 15.42 -20.39
C PRO A 146 22.27 15.85 -19.13
N GLY A 147 22.16 17.12 -18.71
CA GLY A 147 22.75 17.59 -17.46
C GLY A 147 22.18 16.93 -16.20
N VAL A 148 20.93 16.44 -16.26
CA VAL A 148 20.32 15.66 -15.17
C VAL A 148 20.63 14.17 -15.36
N HIS A 149 20.27 13.61 -16.50
CA HIS A 149 20.39 12.16 -16.74
C HIS A 149 21.85 11.70 -16.86
N GLY A 150 22.75 12.52 -17.38
CA GLY A 150 24.19 12.27 -17.37
C GLY A 150 24.75 12.23 -15.95
N GLY A 151 24.31 13.17 -15.08
CA GLY A 151 24.67 13.18 -13.67
C GLY A 151 24.19 11.93 -12.91
N ILE A 152 23.06 11.35 -13.31
CA ILE A 152 22.49 10.12 -12.74
C ILE A 152 23.16 8.85 -13.32
N LEU A 153 23.40 8.80 -14.63
CA LEU A 153 23.79 7.57 -15.34
C LEU A 153 25.31 7.37 -15.48
N ALA A 154 26.12 8.36 -15.13
CA ALA A 154 27.57 8.21 -15.15
C ALA A 154 28.03 7.15 -14.14
N ILE A 155 28.62 6.08 -14.66
CA ILE A 155 29.34 5.08 -13.88
C ILE A 155 30.67 5.69 -13.40
N ARG A 156 30.81 5.86 -12.09
CA ARG A 156 31.90 6.64 -11.48
C ARG A 156 33.25 5.95 -11.59
N SER A 157 33.24 4.62 -11.59
CA SER A 157 34.42 3.80 -11.78
C SER A 157 34.90 3.73 -13.23
N ASN A 158 34.13 4.25 -14.19
CA ASN A 158 34.51 4.32 -15.61
C ASN A 158 35.18 5.67 -15.94
N PRO A 159 36.50 5.70 -16.25
CA PRO A 159 37.21 6.94 -16.55
C PRO A 159 36.67 7.70 -17.76
N GLU A 160 36.17 7.00 -18.79
CA GLU A 160 35.63 7.64 -20.00
C GLU A 160 34.33 8.39 -19.69
N HIS A 161 33.47 7.82 -18.85
CA HIS A 161 32.25 8.48 -18.40
C HIS A 161 32.58 9.74 -17.60
N MET A 162 33.53 9.67 -16.66
CA MET A 162 33.92 10.82 -15.85
C MET A 162 34.64 11.91 -16.67
N ALA A 163 35.38 11.53 -17.72
CA ALA A 163 35.95 12.47 -18.68
C ALA A 163 34.85 13.23 -19.44
N ALA A 164 33.83 12.52 -19.93
CA ALA A 164 32.68 13.14 -20.62
C ALA A 164 31.89 14.07 -19.68
N ILE A 165 31.63 13.64 -18.44
CA ILE A 165 30.96 14.46 -17.42
C ILE A 165 31.72 15.77 -17.19
N LYS A 166 33.05 15.70 -17.03
CA LYS A 166 33.90 16.89 -16.87
C LYS A 166 33.93 17.76 -18.11
N GLN A 167 34.02 17.17 -19.31
CA GLN A 167 34.07 17.89 -20.59
C GLN A 167 32.80 18.73 -20.82
N HIS A 168 31.65 18.22 -20.40
CA HIS A 168 30.36 18.87 -20.59
C HIS A 168 29.87 19.66 -19.37
N ASP A 169 30.73 19.89 -18.38
CA ASP A 169 30.40 20.57 -17.11
C ASP A 169 29.17 19.98 -16.40
N ILE A 170 29.02 18.66 -16.51
CA ILE A 170 27.93 17.93 -15.87
C ILE A 170 28.34 17.59 -14.44
N SER A 171 27.35 17.65 -13.58
CA SER A 171 27.47 17.46 -12.15
C SER A 171 26.85 16.12 -11.77
N THR A 172 27.59 15.26 -11.06
CA THR A 172 27.07 13.95 -10.61
C THR A 172 25.94 14.12 -9.59
N ILE A 173 25.03 13.14 -9.58
CA ILE A 173 23.91 13.03 -8.64
C ILE A 173 24.05 11.69 -7.90
N ASP A 174 23.92 11.73 -6.58
CA ASP A 174 24.18 10.61 -5.67
C ASP A 174 22.89 10.01 -5.12
N VAL A 175 21.89 10.85 -4.90
CA VAL A 175 20.60 10.47 -4.34
C VAL A 175 19.51 11.02 -5.24
N VAL A 176 18.54 10.19 -5.60
CA VAL A 176 17.36 10.57 -6.40
C VAL A 176 16.11 10.20 -5.63
N VAL A 177 15.36 11.19 -5.16
CA VAL A 177 14.10 10.99 -4.44
C VAL A 177 12.95 11.48 -5.30
N VAL A 178 12.16 10.56 -5.82
CA VAL A 178 11.08 10.86 -6.76
C VAL A 178 9.88 9.98 -6.46
N ASN A 179 8.73 10.60 -6.18
CA ASN A 179 7.43 9.91 -6.20
C ASN A 179 6.55 10.56 -7.28
N LEU A 180 5.78 9.72 -7.96
CA LEU A 180 5.03 10.09 -9.16
C LEU A 180 3.75 10.85 -8.80
N TYR A 181 3.16 11.51 -9.80
CA TYR A 181 1.79 12.02 -9.67
C TYR A 181 0.82 10.89 -9.30
N PRO A 182 -0.20 11.17 -8.47
CA PRO A 182 -1.12 10.16 -7.98
C PRO A 182 -2.15 9.78 -9.06
N PHE A 183 -1.67 9.29 -10.21
CA PHE A 183 -2.46 9.04 -11.42
C PHE A 183 -3.69 8.19 -11.13
N ARG A 184 -3.52 7.03 -10.45
CA ARG A 184 -4.63 6.18 -9.98
C ARG A 184 -5.69 6.99 -9.24
N ALA A 185 -5.29 7.74 -8.20
CA ALA A 185 -6.23 8.52 -7.41
C ALA A 185 -6.87 9.68 -8.19
N THR A 186 -6.23 10.18 -9.25
CA THR A 186 -6.82 11.20 -10.13
C THR A 186 -7.87 10.62 -11.05
N VAL A 187 -7.58 9.50 -11.74
CA VAL A 187 -8.48 8.93 -12.74
C VAL A 187 -9.64 8.12 -12.14
N THR A 188 -9.53 7.71 -10.87
CA THR A 188 -10.61 7.00 -10.15
C THR A 188 -11.50 7.93 -9.34
N LYS A 189 -11.40 9.26 -9.52
CA LYS A 189 -12.34 10.21 -8.90
C LYS A 189 -13.77 9.99 -9.40
N SER A 190 -14.74 10.40 -8.60
CA SER A 190 -16.15 10.39 -8.99
C SER A 190 -16.71 11.83 -8.95
N PRO A 191 -17.08 12.43 -10.10
CA PRO A 191 -16.94 11.88 -11.46
C PRO A 191 -15.47 11.80 -11.92
N PRO A 192 -15.15 10.91 -12.89
CA PRO A 192 -13.81 10.81 -13.43
C PRO A 192 -13.44 12.08 -14.22
N PRO A 193 -12.14 12.42 -14.32
CA PRO A 193 -11.71 13.60 -15.07
C PRO A 193 -11.96 13.43 -16.59
N PRO A 194 -12.11 14.53 -17.34
CA PRO A 194 -12.05 14.51 -18.79
C PRO A 194 -10.77 13.83 -19.30
N PHE A 195 -10.82 13.25 -20.51
CA PHE A 195 -9.68 12.56 -21.12
C PHE A 195 -8.41 13.42 -21.15
N ALA A 196 -8.51 14.69 -21.57
CA ALA A 196 -7.37 15.60 -21.63
C ALA A 196 -6.70 15.78 -20.26
N ASP A 197 -7.50 15.96 -19.21
CA ASP A 197 -7.00 16.12 -17.84
C ASP A 197 -6.33 14.83 -17.33
N GLY A 198 -6.86 13.66 -17.70
CA GLY A 198 -6.22 12.37 -17.43
C GLY A 198 -4.86 12.26 -18.10
N VAL A 199 -4.74 12.67 -19.37
CA VAL A 199 -3.47 12.69 -20.12
C VAL A 199 -2.44 13.62 -19.49
N GLU A 200 -2.84 14.80 -19.01
CA GLU A 200 -1.91 15.74 -18.33
C GLU A 200 -1.36 15.18 -17.01
N ASN A 201 -2.02 14.19 -16.40
CA ASN A 201 -1.55 13.54 -15.19
C ASN A 201 -0.55 12.39 -15.45
N ILE A 202 -0.25 12.08 -16.71
CA ILE A 202 0.77 11.08 -17.08
C ILE A 202 2.16 11.69 -16.94
N ASP A 203 2.86 11.35 -15.85
CA ASP A 203 4.24 11.75 -15.60
C ASP A 203 5.22 11.05 -16.56
N ILE A 204 6.12 11.82 -17.16
CA ILE A 204 7.19 11.37 -18.06
C ILE A 204 8.56 11.51 -17.39
N GLY A 205 8.83 12.67 -16.79
CA GLY A 205 10.12 12.98 -16.18
C GLY A 205 10.39 12.14 -14.94
N GLY A 206 9.36 11.90 -14.11
CA GLY A 206 9.45 11.08 -12.91
C GLY A 206 9.93 9.65 -13.22
N PRO A 207 9.20 8.87 -14.06
CA PRO A 207 9.62 7.51 -14.41
C PRO A 207 10.99 7.46 -15.08
N ALA A 208 11.32 8.46 -15.93
CA ALA A 208 12.64 8.54 -16.56
C ALA A 208 13.77 8.67 -15.53
N MET A 209 13.64 9.55 -14.53
CA MET A 209 14.63 9.73 -13.47
C MET A 209 14.72 8.49 -12.57
N ILE A 210 13.57 7.92 -12.17
CA ILE A 210 13.50 6.71 -11.34
C ILE A 210 14.24 5.55 -12.01
N ARG A 211 13.94 5.29 -13.30
CA ARG A 211 14.57 4.19 -14.05
C ARG A 211 16.05 4.43 -14.27
N ALA A 212 16.47 5.67 -14.54
CA ALA A 212 17.87 6.02 -14.70
C ALA A 212 18.66 5.76 -13.40
N ALA A 213 18.14 6.21 -12.26
CA ALA A 213 18.78 6.02 -10.96
C ALA A 213 18.81 4.55 -10.54
N ALA A 214 17.70 3.81 -10.75
CA ALA A 214 17.64 2.38 -10.48
C ALA A 214 18.61 1.57 -11.36
N LYS A 215 18.77 1.95 -12.64
CA LYS A 215 19.76 1.33 -13.53
C LYS A 215 21.17 1.54 -12.99
N ASN A 216 21.50 2.74 -12.51
CA ASN A 216 22.83 3.08 -11.99
C ASN A 216 22.95 2.92 -10.46
N HIS A 217 22.27 1.92 -9.88
CA HIS A 217 22.25 1.71 -8.43
C HIS A 217 23.62 1.35 -7.82
N GLY A 218 24.64 1.06 -8.63
CA GLY A 218 26.02 0.93 -8.14
C GLY A 218 26.52 2.24 -7.52
N ASP A 219 26.13 3.37 -8.11
CA ASP A 219 26.64 4.71 -7.82
C ASP A 219 25.55 5.67 -7.30
N VAL A 220 24.28 5.39 -7.53
CA VAL A 220 23.14 6.26 -7.19
C VAL A 220 22.14 5.54 -6.29
N THR A 221 21.66 6.24 -5.26
CA THR A 221 20.58 5.73 -4.40
C THR A 221 19.26 6.34 -4.82
N VAL A 222 18.35 5.52 -5.36
CA VAL A 222 16.98 5.94 -5.69
C VAL A 222 16.05 5.71 -4.50
N VAL A 223 15.09 6.58 -4.25
CA VAL A 223 14.00 6.35 -3.27
C VAL A 223 12.68 6.87 -3.85
N VAL A 224 11.64 6.04 -3.80
CA VAL A 224 10.33 6.35 -4.41
C VAL A 224 9.17 6.43 -3.41
N ASP A 225 9.43 6.15 -2.13
CA ASP A 225 8.42 6.02 -1.08
C ASP A 225 8.90 6.71 0.20
N PRO A 226 8.10 7.63 0.79
CA PRO A 226 8.43 8.27 2.06
C PRO A 226 8.77 7.32 3.21
N ALA A 227 8.23 6.09 3.19
CA ALA A 227 8.52 5.09 4.22
C ALA A 227 10.01 4.71 4.32
N ASP A 228 10.79 4.91 3.25
CA ASP A 228 12.23 4.58 3.25
C ASP A 228 13.13 5.77 3.66
N TYR A 229 12.57 6.98 3.90
CA TYR A 229 13.36 8.18 4.20
C TYR A 229 14.18 8.04 5.48
N ALA A 230 13.59 7.46 6.54
CA ALA A 230 14.28 7.30 7.82
C ALA A 230 15.50 6.37 7.70
N GLU A 231 15.36 5.26 6.96
CA GLU A 231 16.47 4.32 6.73
C GLU A 231 17.57 4.95 5.87
N LEU A 232 17.18 5.67 4.80
CA LEU A 232 18.12 6.42 3.97
C LEU A 232 18.96 7.40 4.81
N LEU A 233 18.31 8.24 5.61
CA LEU A 233 18.99 9.24 6.45
C LEU A 233 19.91 8.57 7.47
N THR A 234 19.49 7.44 8.06
CA THR A 234 20.31 6.67 9.00
C THR A 234 21.61 6.20 8.34
N GLN A 235 21.53 5.64 7.13
CA GLN A 235 22.72 5.17 6.41
C GLN A 235 23.62 6.32 5.95
N LEU A 236 23.03 7.41 5.44
CA LEU A 236 23.79 8.60 5.04
C LEU A 236 24.53 9.24 6.22
N THR A 237 23.94 9.26 7.41
CA THR A 237 24.57 9.77 8.63
C THR A 237 25.71 8.85 9.09
N ALA A 238 25.59 7.54 8.91
CA ALA A 238 26.65 6.57 9.18
C ALA A 238 27.84 6.69 8.20
N GLY A 239 27.67 7.38 7.07
CA GLY A 239 28.73 7.76 6.14
C GLY A 239 28.67 7.07 4.78
N GLU A 240 27.98 5.94 4.66
CA GLU A 240 27.83 5.20 3.41
C GLU A 240 26.48 4.48 3.34
N VAL A 241 25.85 4.50 2.17
CA VAL A 241 24.67 3.68 1.86
C VAL A 241 25.12 2.29 1.45
N SER A 242 24.53 1.24 1.99
CA SER A 242 24.93 -0.13 1.65
C SER A 242 24.52 -0.51 0.22
N GLU A 243 25.30 -1.38 -0.42
CA GLU A 243 24.97 -1.93 -1.74
C GLU A 243 23.62 -2.68 -1.71
N ASP A 244 23.36 -3.43 -0.64
CA ASP A 244 22.09 -4.15 -0.44
C ASP A 244 20.90 -3.19 -0.39
N PHE A 245 21.05 -2.04 0.27
CA PHE A 245 20.02 -1.00 0.28
C PHE A 245 19.80 -0.44 -1.13
N ARG A 246 20.86 -0.08 -1.86
CA ARG A 246 20.74 0.44 -3.23
C ARG A 246 20.08 -0.57 -4.17
N LYS A 247 20.45 -1.85 -4.10
CA LYS A 247 19.82 -2.94 -4.87
C LYS A 247 18.33 -3.10 -4.53
N ARG A 248 17.99 -3.09 -3.24
CA ARG A 248 16.58 -3.17 -2.80
C ARG A 248 15.76 -1.97 -3.29
N MET A 249 16.33 -0.78 -3.21
CA MET A 249 15.69 0.43 -3.72
C MET A 249 15.54 0.41 -5.25
N ALA A 250 16.53 -0.10 -5.99
CA ALA A 250 16.45 -0.26 -7.44
C ALA A 250 15.32 -1.21 -7.85
N TRP A 251 15.17 -2.35 -7.15
CA TRP A 251 14.03 -3.24 -7.33
C TRP A 251 12.71 -2.52 -7.05
N LYS A 252 12.61 -1.80 -5.92
CA LYS A 252 11.40 -1.05 -5.54
C LYS A 252 11.03 0.02 -6.58
N ALA A 253 12.02 0.71 -7.12
CA ALA A 253 11.87 1.71 -8.18
C ALA A 253 11.32 1.13 -9.49
N TYR A 254 11.84 -0.02 -9.95
CA TYR A 254 11.29 -0.71 -11.11
C TYR A 254 9.88 -1.25 -10.86
N GLN A 255 9.61 -1.79 -9.66
CA GLN A 255 8.25 -2.22 -9.31
C GLN A 255 7.26 -1.05 -9.27
N HIS A 256 7.68 0.11 -8.75
CA HIS A 256 6.85 1.32 -8.70
C HIS A 256 6.47 1.81 -10.10
N THR A 257 7.44 1.86 -11.02
CA THR A 257 7.18 2.27 -12.42
C THR A 257 6.38 1.22 -13.19
N ALA A 258 6.63 -0.07 -13.00
CA ALA A 258 5.81 -1.13 -13.59
C ALA A 258 4.35 -1.07 -13.14
N SER A 259 4.10 -0.82 -11.86
CA SER A 259 2.74 -0.66 -11.35
C SER A 259 2.05 0.59 -11.88
N TYR A 260 2.78 1.71 -11.98
CA TYR A 260 2.29 2.95 -12.55
C TYR A 260 1.91 2.79 -14.03
N ASP A 261 2.79 2.22 -14.84
CA ASP A 261 2.54 2.00 -16.27
C ASP A 261 1.39 1.02 -16.51
N SER A 262 1.23 0.00 -15.66
CA SER A 262 0.09 -0.92 -15.71
C SER A 262 -1.24 -0.19 -15.54
N GLN A 263 -1.31 0.75 -14.59
CA GLN A 263 -2.51 1.56 -14.34
C GLN A 263 -2.78 2.56 -15.48
N VAL A 264 -1.73 3.19 -16.04
CA VAL A 264 -1.87 4.07 -17.21
C VAL A 264 -2.38 3.30 -18.42
N ALA A 265 -1.84 2.11 -18.69
CA ALA A 265 -2.28 1.25 -19.79
C ALA A 265 -3.74 0.80 -19.63
N GLU A 266 -4.12 0.38 -18.42
CA GLU A 266 -5.50 0.02 -18.07
C GLU A 266 -6.46 1.20 -18.30
N TRP A 267 -6.09 2.41 -17.83
CA TRP A 267 -6.90 3.61 -18.03
C TRP A 267 -7.07 3.94 -19.51
N LEU A 268 -5.97 3.98 -20.28
CA LEU A 268 -5.99 4.30 -21.70
C LEU A 268 -6.87 3.32 -22.47
N TRP A 269 -6.75 2.01 -22.20
CA TRP A 269 -7.62 1.02 -22.82
C TRP A 269 -9.10 1.27 -22.47
N GLY A 270 -9.42 1.61 -21.23
CA GLY A 270 -10.78 1.98 -20.82
C GLY A 270 -11.37 3.17 -21.61
N GLN A 271 -10.53 4.03 -22.21
CA GLN A 271 -10.98 5.16 -23.04
C GLN A 271 -11.17 4.79 -24.51
N VAL A 272 -10.37 3.86 -25.05
CA VAL A 272 -10.32 3.56 -26.49
C VAL A 272 -10.89 2.20 -26.88
N GLY A 273 -10.99 1.27 -25.92
CA GLY A 273 -11.35 -0.13 -26.14
C GLY A 273 -12.84 -0.39 -26.35
N GLY A 274 -13.70 0.63 -26.25
CA GLY A 274 -15.13 0.49 -26.52
C GLY A 274 -15.88 -0.47 -25.58
N GLY A 275 -15.31 -0.80 -24.41
CA GLY A 275 -15.85 -1.77 -23.46
C GLY A 275 -15.40 -3.22 -23.70
N GLU A 276 -14.59 -3.48 -24.72
CA GLU A 276 -14.02 -4.81 -24.97
C GLU A 276 -12.90 -5.15 -23.98
N PRO A 277 -12.67 -6.46 -23.69
CA PRO A 277 -11.50 -6.89 -22.92
C PRO A 277 -10.19 -6.42 -23.55
N ALA A 278 -9.24 -6.00 -22.71
CA ALA A 278 -7.92 -5.62 -23.20
C ALA A 278 -7.20 -6.82 -23.82
N PRO A 279 -6.56 -6.67 -25.00
CA PRO A 279 -5.81 -7.77 -25.62
C PRO A 279 -4.57 -8.16 -24.81
N GLU A 280 -4.01 -7.24 -24.03
CA GLU A 280 -2.90 -7.45 -23.11
C GLU A 280 -3.19 -6.75 -21.77
N MET A 281 -2.78 -7.36 -20.66
CA MET A 281 -3.01 -6.81 -19.32
C MET A 281 -1.83 -7.10 -18.39
N SER A 282 -1.47 -6.09 -17.59
CA SER A 282 -0.53 -6.21 -16.47
C SER A 282 -1.25 -5.89 -15.17
N VAL A 283 -1.15 -6.76 -14.17
CA VAL A 283 -1.86 -6.62 -12.89
C VAL A 283 -0.85 -6.24 -11.79
N PRO A 284 -0.91 -5.01 -11.26
CA PRO A 284 0.02 -4.58 -10.22
C PRO A 284 -0.41 -5.11 -8.86
N MET A 285 0.33 -6.08 -8.33
CA MET A 285 0.01 -6.71 -7.03
C MET A 285 0.95 -6.24 -5.91
N LYS A 286 0.41 -6.09 -4.70
CA LYS A 286 1.18 -5.78 -3.48
C LYS A 286 1.00 -6.90 -2.45
N LEU A 287 2.13 -7.41 -1.94
CA LEU A 287 2.11 -8.40 -0.87
C LEU A 287 1.45 -7.79 0.37
N ALA A 288 0.38 -8.41 0.84
CA ALA A 288 -0.27 -8.06 2.09
C ALA A 288 0.30 -8.89 3.26
N GLN A 289 0.44 -10.21 3.07
CA GLN A 289 1.08 -11.08 4.07
C GLN A 289 1.56 -12.41 3.47
N GLY A 290 2.57 -13.02 4.09
CA GLY A 290 2.89 -14.43 3.86
C GLY A 290 1.83 -15.33 4.50
N LEU A 291 1.60 -16.51 3.92
CA LEU A 291 0.70 -17.51 4.48
C LEU A 291 1.49 -18.69 5.04
N ARG A 292 0.93 -19.35 6.05
CA ARG A 292 1.56 -20.50 6.72
C ARG A 292 1.89 -21.63 5.74
N TYR A 293 0.99 -21.86 4.79
CA TYR A 293 1.12 -22.79 3.67
C TYR A 293 0.07 -22.45 2.61
N GLY A 294 0.15 -23.09 1.44
CA GLY A 294 -0.83 -23.00 0.37
C GLY A 294 -2.08 -23.82 0.64
N GLU A 295 -2.66 -24.44 -0.39
CA GLU A 295 -3.83 -25.31 -0.21
C GLU A 295 -3.52 -26.50 0.71
N ASN A 296 -2.28 -27.01 0.67
CA ASN A 296 -1.77 -28.09 1.51
C ASN A 296 -0.48 -27.68 2.26
N PRO A 297 -0.18 -28.29 3.42
CA PRO A 297 0.94 -27.90 4.30
C PRO A 297 2.34 -27.88 3.66
N HIS A 298 2.55 -28.64 2.59
CA HIS A 298 3.85 -28.73 1.91
C HIS A 298 4.06 -27.63 0.86
N GLN A 299 3.04 -26.82 0.56
CA GLN A 299 3.07 -25.74 -0.42
C GLN A 299 3.32 -24.41 0.29
N ALA A 300 4.14 -23.54 -0.30
CA ALA A 300 4.29 -22.16 0.18
C ALA A 300 3.23 -21.27 -0.48
N ALA A 301 2.73 -20.27 0.25
CA ALA A 301 1.80 -19.29 -0.30
C ALA A 301 1.96 -17.91 0.33
N ALA A 302 1.39 -16.92 -0.36
CA ALA A 302 1.33 -15.54 0.07
C ALA A 302 0.04 -14.91 -0.47
N PHE A 303 -0.46 -13.93 0.28
CA PHE A 303 -1.66 -13.18 -0.03
C PHE A 303 -1.29 -11.80 -0.58
N TYR A 304 -1.75 -11.53 -1.80
CA TYR A 304 -1.51 -10.26 -2.50
C TYR A 304 -2.83 -9.52 -2.71
N THR A 305 -2.73 -8.19 -2.73
CA THR A 305 -3.82 -7.27 -3.07
C THR A 305 -3.61 -6.74 -4.47
N ASP A 306 -4.70 -6.62 -5.24
CA ASP A 306 -4.68 -6.03 -6.58
C ASP A 306 -4.74 -4.48 -6.50
N GLY A 307 -3.79 -3.83 -7.16
CA GLY A 307 -3.66 -2.39 -7.27
C GLY A 307 -4.15 -1.82 -8.60
N SER A 308 -4.85 -2.59 -9.43
CA SER A 308 -5.49 -2.15 -10.67
C SER A 308 -6.51 -1.02 -10.45
N LEU A 309 -6.90 -0.35 -11.53
CA LEU A 309 -7.95 0.67 -11.52
C LEU A 309 -9.33 0.04 -11.41
N ALA A 310 -9.53 -1.13 -12.00
CA ALA A 310 -10.75 -1.92 -11.90
C ALA A 310 -11.09 -2.23 -10.44
N GLU A 311 -10.09 -2.36 -9.58
CA GLU A 311 -10.25 -2.63 -8.14
C GLU A 311 -10.28 -1.36 -7.27
N ALA A 312 -10.20 -0.17 -7.87
CA ALA A 312 -10.30 1.08 -7.12
C ALA A 312 -11.71 1.29 -6.56
N GLY A 313 -11.81 1.53 -5.25
CA GLY A 313 -13.10 1.72 -4.57
C GLY A 313 -13.97 0.47 -4.48
N LYS A 314 -13.46 -0.72 -4.85
CA LYS A 314 -14.15 -1.99 -4.66
C LYS A 314 -13.83 -2.61 -3.31
N GLY A 315 -14.79 -3.33 -2.76
CA GLY A 315 -14.63 -4.10 -1.52
C GLY A 315 -14.74 -5.60 -1.73
N GLY A 316 -14.13 -6.37 -0.86
CA GLY A 316 -14.20 -7.82 -0.90
C GLY A 316 -13.39 -8.46 0.22
N ILE A 317 -13.14 -9.75 0.10
CA ILE A 317 -12.28 -10.45 1.06
C ILE A 317 -10.86 -9.88 1.06
N ALA A 318 -10.38 -9.41 -0.09
CA ALA A 318 -9.05 -8.80 -0.18
C ALA A 318 -8.88 -7.51 0.63
N THR A 319 -9.97 -6.78 0.87
CA THR A 319 -9.99 -5.55 1.67
C THR A 319 -10.58 -5.77 3.06
N ALA A 320 -10.85 -7.02 3.45
CA ALA A 320 -11.52 -7.31 4.69
C ALA A 320 -10.65 -7.04 5.92
N VAL A 321 -11.25 -6.40 6.92
CA VAL A 321 -10.63 -6.23 8.24
C VAL A 321 -10.99 -7.43 9.10
N GLN A 322 -9.98 -8.08 9.66
CA GLN A 322 -10.15 -9.16 10.62
C GLN A 322 -10.27 -8.62 12.04
N HIS A 323 -11.46 -8.69 12.64
CA HIS A 323 -11.73 -8.16 13.98
C HIS A 323 -11.40 -9.16 15.12
N HIS A 324 -11.34 -10.45 14.81
CA HIS A 324 -11.02 -11.51 15.77
C HIS A 324 -10.58 -12.81 15.06
N GLY A 325 -10.18 -13.82 15.83
CA GLY A 325 -9.79 -15.14 15.34
C GLY A 325 -8.29 -15.29 15.08
N LYS A 326 -7.91 -16.45 14.53
CA LYS A 326 -6.53 -16.77 14.11
C LYS A 326 -6.25 -16.20 12.72
N GLU A 327 -4.97 -16.08 12.36
CA GLU A 327 -4.57 -15.71 11.01
C GLU A 327 -5.21 -16.61 9.94
N MET A 328 -5.68 -16.00 8.86
CA MET A 328 -6.30 -16.67 7.72
C MET A 328 -5.31 -17.61 7.00
N SER A 329 -5.73 -18.84 6.69
CA SER A 329 -5.03 -19.76 5.79
C SER A 329 -5.36 -19.51 4.31
N TYR A 330 -4.67 -20.20 3.39
CA TYR A 330 -4.98 -20.15 1.95
C TYR A 330 -6.44 -20.52 1.66
N ASN A 331 -6.90 -21.67 2.17
CA ASN A 331 -8.27 -22.15 1.96
C ASN A 331 -9.30 -21.24 2.62
N ASN A 332 -8.94 -20.61 3.74
CA ASN A 332 -9.82 -19.63 4.39
C ASN A 332 -10.10 -18.43 3.47
N TYR A 333 -9.11 -17.92 2.74
CA TYR A 333 -9.34 -16.84 1.78
C TYR A 333 -10.23 -17.29 0.62
N LEU A 334 -9.98 -18.47 0.04
CA LEU A 334 -10.80 -19.00 -1.06
C LEU A 334 -12.26 -19.22 -0.66
N ASP A 335 -12.49 -19.88 0.47
CA ASP A 335 -13.84 -20.19 0.92
C ASP A 335 -14.58 -18.93 1.42
N ALA A 336 -13.88 -17.99 2.05
CA ALA A 336 -14.47 -16.70 2.42
C ALA A 336 -14.90 -15.91 1.18
N ASP A 337 -14.09 -15.94 0.11
CA ASP A 337 -14.39 -15.23 -1.13
C ASP A 337 -15.56 -15.87 -1.87
N ALA A 338 -15.59 -17.19 -1.95
CA ALA A 338 -16.72 -17.93 -2.50
C ALA A 338 -18.02 -17.68 -1.71
N ALA A 339 -17.96 -17.72 -0.37
CA ALA A 339 -19.12 -17.47 0.48
C ALA A 339 -19.64 -16.04 0.35
N TYR A 340 -18.73 -15.06 0.41
CA TYR A 340 -19.10 -13.64 0.35
C TYR A 340 -19.62 -13.24 -1.03
N SER A 341 -18.94 -13.66 -2.10
CA SER A 341 -19.37 -13.38 -3.47
C SER A 341 -20.74 -13.98 -3.76
N CYS A 342 -20.97 -15.24 -3.39
CA CYS A 342 -22.29 -15.86 -3.52
C CYS A 342 -23.36 -15.12 -2.71
N CYS A 343 -23.02 -14.64 -1.51
CA CYS A 343 -23.97 -13.88 -0.69
C CYS A 343 -24.32 -12.51 -1.29
N CYS A 344 -23.38 -11.88 -2.01
CA CYS A 344 -23.56 -10.59 -2.66
C CYS A 344 -24.46 -10.63 -3.91
N ASP A 345 -24.70 -11.82 -4.49
CA ASP A 345 -25.62 -11.99 -5.62
C ASP A 345 -27.10 -11.78 -5.22
N PHE A 346 -27.40 -11.80 -3.92
CA PHE A 346 -28.76 -11.65 -3.39
C PHE A 346 -29.01 -10.25 -2.83
N LYS A 347 -30.19 -9.69 -3.15
CA LYS A 347 -30.60 -8.37 -2.65
C LYS A 347 -31.25 -8.45 -1.29
N GLU A 348 -32.06 -9.47 -1.06
CA GLU A 348 -32.79 -9.75 0.18
C GLU A 348 -31.82 -10.27 1.27
N PRO A 349 -32.19 -10.27 2.57
CA PRO A 349 -31.31 -10.81 3.61
C PRO A 349 -31.03 -12.30 3.39
N THR A 350 -29.74 -12.63 3.28
CA THR A 350 -29.28 -13.97 2.85
C THR A 350 -28.13 -14.47 3.73
N CYS A 351 -28.14 -15.77 3.99
CA CYS A 351 -27.05 -16.53 4.59
C CYS A 351 -26.52 -17.56 3.59
N VAL A 352 -25.21 -17.61 3.41
CA VAL A 352 -24.49 -18.60 2.60
C VAL A 352 -23.50 -19.33 3.49
N ILE A 353 -23.46 -20.66 3.45
CA ILE A 353 -22.45 -21.48 4.11
C ILE A 353 -21.69 -22.25 3.04
N VAL A 354 -20.36 -22.11 3.04
CA VAL A 354 -19.43 -22.74 2.10
C VAL A 354 -18.46 -23.63 2.85
N LYS A 355 -18.07 -24.73 2.21
CA LYS A 355 -16.94 -25.55 2.63
C LYS A 355 -16.20 -26.05 1.40
N HIS A 356 -14.88 -25.83 1.35
CA HIS A 356 -14.04 -26.21 0.21
C HIS A 356 -14.60 -25.66 -1.12
N THR A 357 -14.91 -24.37 -1.16
CA THR A 357 -15.46 -23.60 -2.29
C THR A 357 -16.85 -24.02 -2.79
N ASN A 358 -17.49 -24.97 -2.12
CA ASN A 358 -18.82 -25.45 -2.47
C ASN A 358 -19.87 -24.97 -1.45
N PRO A 359 -21.01 -24.39 -1.89
CA PRO A 359 -22.08 -24.02 -0.99
C PRO A 359 -22.76 -25.28 -0.45
N CYS A 360 -22.71 -25.47 0.87
CA CYS A 360 -23.48 -26.52 1.54
C CYS A 360 -24.85 -26.05 1.99
N GLY A 361 -25.07 -24.73 2.07
CA GLY A 361 -26.38 -24.16 2.38
C GLY A 361 -26.51 -22.71 1.94
N VAL A 362 -27.65 -22.37 1.33
CA VAL A 362 -28.02 -21.00 0.96
C VAL A 362 -29.47 -20.80 1.31
N ALA A 363 -29.79 -19.70 2.00
CA ALA A 363 -31.16 -19.35 2.29
C ALA A 363 -31.35 -17.83 2.37
N THR A 364 -32.52 -17.40 1.90
CA THR A 364 -32.96 -16.01 1.86
C THR A 364 -34.29 -15.88 2.57
N ARG A 365 -34.40 -14.94 3.51
CA ARG A 365 -35.60 -14.65 4.32
C ARG A 365 -35.59 -13.19 4.75
N ASP A 366 -36.74 -12.68 5.19
CA ASP A 366 -36.81 -11.33 5.76
C ASP A 366 -36.07 -11.25 7.11
N ASP A 367 -36.08 -12.32 7.91
CA ASP A 367 -35.28 -12.46 9.13
C ASP A 367 -33.98 -13.22 8.82
N LEU A 368 -32.84 -12.54 9.02
CA LEU A 368 -31.51 -13.11 8.78
C LEU A 368 -31.23 -14.32 9.70
N LEU A 369 -31.85 -14.37 10.89
CA LEU A 369 -31.75 -15.50 11.79
C LEU A 369 -32.44 -16.75 11.23
N GLU A 370 -33.60 -16.57 10.58
CA GLU A 370 -34.30 -17.67 9.91
C GLU A 370 -33.50 -18.15 8.69
N ALA A 371 -32.96 -17.21 7.89
CA ALA A 371 -32.06 -17.53 6.79
C ALA A 371 -30.86 -18.37 7.26
N TYR A 372 -30.21 -17.99 8.36
CA TYR A 372 -29.13 -18.78 8.95
C TYR A 372 -29.56 -20.22 9.28
N ARG A 373 -30.65 -20.38 10.02
CA ARG A 373 -31.14 -21.71 10.44
C ARG A 373 -31.44 -22.60 9.23
N LEU A 374 -32.09 -22.06 8.21
CA LEU A 374 -32.42 -22.80 6.98
C LEU A 374 -31.17 -23.16 6.17
N ALA A 375 -30.18 -22.26 6.10
CA ALA A 375 -28.91 -22.56 5.44
C ALA A 375 -28.19 -23.74 6.14
N VAL A 376 -28.21 -23.82 7.47
CA VAL A 376 -27.63 -24.96 8.19
C VAL A 376 -28.39 -26.25 7.92
N ILE A 377 -29.73 -26.23 7.93
CA ILE A 377 -30.57 -27.43 7.75
C ILE A 377 -30.39 -28.06 6.35
N ALA A 378 -29.94 -27.30 5.35
CA ALA A 378 -29.67 -27.80 4.01
C ALA A 378 -28.66 -28.97 4.01
N ASP A 379 -27.53 -28.80 4.70
CA ASP A 379 -26.57 -29.87 4.98
C ASP A 379 -25.76 -29.56 6.26
N PRO A 380 -26.28 -29.96 7.44
CA PRO A 380 -25.61 -29.70 8.71
C PRO A 380 -24.23 -30.37 8.84
N VAL A 381 -24.04 -31.53 8.20
CA VAL A 381 -22.80 -32.30 8.27
C VAL A 381 -21.69 -31.53 7.54
N SER A 382 -21.99 -31.01 6.36
CA SER A 382 -21.04 -30.19 5.60
C SER A 382 -20.91 -28.77 6.16
N ALA A 383 -21.95 -28.19 6.76
CA ALA A 383 -21.88 -26.86 7.38
C ALA A 383 -20.91 -26.81 8.58
N PHE A 384 -20.68 -27.93 9.26
CA PHE A 384 -19.74 -27.99 10.38
C PHE A 384 -18.29 -27.74 9.94
N GLY A 385 -17.66 -26.74 10.56
CA GLY A 385 -16.34 -26.24 10.19
C GLY A 385 -16.31 -25.44 8.90
N GLY A 386 -17.48 -25.07 8.37
CA GLY A 386 -17.61 -24.26 7.18
C GLY A 386 -17.34 -22.77 7.44
N ILE A 387 -17.59 -21.97 6.41
CA ILE A 387 -17.48 -20.53 6.40
C ILE A 387 -18.85 -19.96 6.10
N VAL A 388 -19.32 -19.10 6.99
CA VAL A 388 -20.66 -18.50 6.89
C VAL A 388 -20.54 -17.04 6.50
N ALA A 389 -21.31 -16.63 5.49
CA ALA A 389 -21.38 -15.27 4.99
C ALA A 389 -22.81 -14.73 5.05
N PHE A 390 -22.91 -13.45 5.39
CA PHE A 390 -24.15 -12.68 5.44
C PHE A 390 -24.03 -11.41 4.59
N ASN A 391 -25.11 -11.00 3.93
CA ASN A 391 -25.18 -9.75 3.17
C ASN A 391 -25.82 -8.59 3.98
N ARG A 392 -26.05 -8.81 5.28
CA ARG A 392 -26.50 -7.81 6.25
C ARG A 392 -25.66 -7.89 7.53
N PRO A 393 -25.59 -6.81 8.32
CA PRO A 393 -24.83 -6.82 9.57
C PRO A 393 -25.33 -7.89 10.54
N VAL A 394 -24.41 -8.50 11.28
CA VAL A 394 -24.74 -9.48 12.32
C VAL A 394 -25.01 -8.77 13.65
N ASP A 395 -26.21 -8.95 14.18
CA ASP A 395 -26.64 -8.41 15.47
C ASP A 395 -26.33 -9.36 16.64
N GLU A 396 -26.66 -8.94 17.86
CA GLU A 396 -26.48 -9.76 19.06
C GLU A 396 -27.25 -11.08 19.00
N LYS A 397 -28.49 -11.06 18.49
CA LYS A 397 -29.38 -12.23 18.47
C LYS A 397 -28.82 -13.31 17.53
N LEU A 398 -28.43 -12.92 16.32
CA LEU A 398 -27.80 -13.81 15.35
C LEU A 398 -26.42 -14.28 15.83
N ALA A 399 -25.63 -13.41 16.46
CA ALA A 399 -24.35 -13.79 17.06
C ALA A 399 -24.49 -14.87 18.14
N ARG A 400 -25.50 -14.76 19.00
CA ARG A 400 -25.81 -15.77 20.03
C ARG A 400 -26.20 -17.09 19.38
N GLU A 401 -27.07 -17.03 18.37
CA GLU A 401 -27.48 -18.20 17.61
C GLU A 401 -26.26 -18.89 16.97
N LEU A 402 -25.39 -18.16 16.27
CA LEU A 402 -24.18 -18.72 15.66
C LEU A 402 -23.30 -19.50 16.64
N ARG A 403 -23.24 -19.09 17.92
CA ARG A 403 -22.44 -19.75 18.96
C ARG A 403 -23.15 -20.91 19.66
N GLU A 404 -24.47 -20.90 19.67
CA GLU A 404 -25.29 -21.81 20.48
C GLU A 404 -26.10 -22.79 19.63
N TYR A 405 -26.24 -22.56 18.33
CA TYR A 405 -27.01 -23.43 17.44
C TYR A 405 -26.46 -24.85 17.49
N ARG A 406 -27.36 -25.80 17.70
CA ARG A 406 -27.04 -27.22 17.72
C ARG A 406 -27.34 -27.83 16.37
N SER A 407 -26.48 -28.73 15.93
CA SER A 407 -26.65 -29.49 14.69
C SER A 407 -28.04 -30.15 14.69
N PRO A 408 -28.86 -29.92 13.66
CA PRO A 408 -30.13 -30.62 13.50
C PRO A 408 -29.98 -32.15 13.37
N THR A 409 -28.78 -32.64 13.07
CA THR A 409 -28.50 -34.07 12.92
C THR A 409 -28.57 -34.84 14.24
N ASP A 410 -28.07 -34.26 15.34
CA ASP A 410 -27.97 -34.92 16.65
C ASP A 410 -28.60 -34.13 17.80
N GLY A 411 -28.88 -32.83 17.62
CA GLY A 411 -29.43 -31.93 18.64
C GLY A 411 -28.45 -31.57 19.77
N GLU A 412 -27.21 -32.06 19.74
CA GLU A 412 -26.25 -31.95 20.84
C GLU A 412 -24.98 -31.18 20.46
N THR A 413 -24.47 -31.42 19.24
CA THR A 413 -23.21 -30.85 18.75
C THR A 413 -23.41 -29.38 18.41
N ARG A 414 -22.58 -28.50 18.98
CA ARG A 414 -22.61 -27.07 18.61
C ARG A 414 -22.05 -26.91 17.21
N MET A 415 -22.73 -26.13 16.37
CA MET A 415 -22.15 -25.72 15.09
C MET A 415 -20.87 -24.93 15.34
N PHE A 416 -19.85 -25.26 14.56
CA PHE A 416 -18.57 -24.58 14.56
C PHE A 416 -18.32 -24.02 13.17
N TYR A 417 -17.84 -22.78 13.10
CA TYR A 417 -17.43 -22.14 11.85
C TYR A 417 -15.99 -21.67 11.99
N GLU A 418 -15.22 -21.82 10.91
CA GLU A 418 -13.86 -21.28 10.84
C GLU A 418 -13.89 -19.75 10.66
N ILE A 419 -14.88 -19.23 9.91
CA ILE A 419 -15.00 -17.81 9.58
C ILE A 419 -16.47 -17.40 9.53
N VAL A 420 -16.73 -16.20 10.02
CA VAL A 420 -17.98 -15.46 9.79
C VAL A 420 -17.62 -14.21 8.98
N VAL A 421 -18.28 -14.00 7.85
CA VAL A 421 -18.12 -12.82 7.00
C VAL A 421 -19.44 -12.04 6.99
N ALA A 422 -19.38 -10.74 7.22
CA ALA A 422 -20.55 -9.86 7.15
C ALA A 422 -20.14 -8.43 6.79
N PRO A 423 -21.03 -7.60 6.21
CA PRO A 423 -20.75 -6.18 5.98
C PRO A 423 -20.56 -5.37 7.26
N GLY A 424 -20.85 -5.95 8.42
CA GLY A 424 -20.59 -5.35 9.73
C GLY A 424 -21.11 -6.21 10.87
N TYR A 425 -20.76 -5.80 12.09
CA TYR A 425 -21.26 -6.38 13.32
C TYR A 425 -21.76 -5.25 14.23
N THR A 426 -22.88 -5.46 14.91
CA THR A 426 -23.21 -4.61 16.06
C THR A 426 -22.13 -4.77 17.15
N PRO A 427 -21.87 -3.75 17.99
CA PRO A 427 -20.94 -3.88 19.10
C PRO A 427 -21.22 -5.11 19.98
N GLU A 428 -22.49 -5.32 20.31
CA GLU A 428 -22.95 -6.43 21.15
C GLU A 428 -22.76 -7.78 20.44
N GLY A 429 -23.12 -7.88 19.16
CA GLY A 429 -22.91 -9.09 18.36
C GLY A 429 -21.44 -9.44 18.19
N LEU A 430 -20.58 -8.44 17.99
CA LEU A 430 -19.13 -8.64 17.89
C LEU A 430 -18.57 -9.20 19.20
N GLU A 431 -18.96 -8.63 20.35
CA GLU A 431 -18.51 -9.13 21.66
C GLU A 431 -19.01 -10.54 21.94
N VAL A 432 -20.25 -10.87 21.55
CA VAL A 432 -20.76 -12.25 21.63
C VAL A 432 -19.88 -13.19 20.81
N LEU A 433 -19.57 -12.87 19.54
CA LEU A 433 -18.78 -13.73 18.66
C LEU A 433 -17.31 -13.88 19.09
N LYS A 434 -16.69 -12.82 19.63
CA LYS A 434 -15.31 -12.88 20.16
C LYS A 434 -15.16 -13.88 21.31
N GLY A 435 -16.21 -14.07 22.10
CA GLY A 435 -16.17 -14.99 23.24
C GLY A 435 -14.98 -14.73 24.19
N LYS A 436 -14.45 -15.79 24.82
CA LYS A 436 -13.36 -15.69 25.81
C LYS A 436 -11.98 -16.10 25.30
N SER A 437 -11.87 -16.69 24.11
CA SER A 437 -10.62 -17.24 23.58
C SER A 437 -10.57 -17.09 22.07
N LYS A 438 -9.41 -16.71 21.52
CA LYS A 438 -9.14 -16.66 20.07
C LYS A 438 -8.94 -18.03 19.43
N ALA A 439 -8.65 -19.07 20.23
CA ALA A 439 -8.21 -20.36 19.69
C ALA A 439 -9.36 -21.21 19.13
N HIS A 440 -10.59 -20.96 19.58
CA HIS A 440 -11.80 -21.73 19.28
C HIS A 440 -12.95 -20.84 18.80
N THR A 441 -12.62 -19.64 18.29
CA THR A 441 -13.59 -18.69 17.74
C THR A 441 -13.28 -18.43 16.27
N PRO A 442 -14.31 -18.19 15.46
CA PRO A 442 -14.14 -17.92 14.04
C PRO A 442 -13.32 -16.65 13.81
N ALA A 443 -12.66 -16.57 12.66
CA ALA A 443 -12.23 -15.30 12.12
C ALA A 443 -13.47 -14.45 11.78
N LEU A 444 -13.47 -13.19 12.22
CA LEU A 444 -14.59 -12.26 11.99
C LEU A 444 -14.15 -11.22 10.97
N LEU A 445 -14.71 -11.28 9.76
CA LEU A 445 -14.27 -10.48 8.63
C LEU A 445 -15.33 -9.46 8.24
N VAL A 446 -14.90 -8.20 8.08
CA VAL A 446 -15.71 -7.14 7.48
C VAL A 446 -15.03 -6.64 6.22
N PRO A 447 -15.51 -7.05 5.03
CA PRO A 447 -15.10 -6.48 3.75
C PRO A 447 -15.29 -4.97 3.74
N GLN A 448 -14.23 -4.22 3.41
CA GLN A 448 -14.28 -2.76 3.34
C GLN A 448 -14.44 -2.31 1.90
N VAL A 449 -15.33 -1.34 1.66
CA VAL A 449 -15.27 -0.53 0.44
C VAL A 449 -14.31 0.63 0.75
N PRO A 450 -13.13 0.69 0.13
CA PRO A 450 -12.22 1.81 0.32
C PRO A 450 -12.94 3.11 -0.07
N HIS A 451 -12.93 4.10 0.82
CA HIS A 451 -13.48 5.43 0.57
C HIS A 451 -12.69 6.21 -0.47
#